data_AF-A0A4R5XDN2-F1
#
_entry.id   AF-A0A4R5XDN2-F1
#
_cell.length_a   1.000
_cell.length_b   1.000
_cell.length_c   1.000
_cell.angle_alpha   90.00
_cell.angle_beta   90.00
_cell.angle_gamma   90.00
#
_symmetry.space_group_name_H-M   'P 1'
#
loop_
_entity.id
_entity.type
_entity.pdbx_description
1 polymer ?
#
loop_
_entity_poly.entity_id
_entity_poly.type
_entity_poly.pdbx_seq_one_letter_code
_entity_poly.pdbx_strand_id
1 'polypeptide(L)'
;MLSTIIHGRLKSIRPTVKQITWSRFNSANRRSIEVDKSGIPTNPSWSVHDLLSSYPRPTLPAATLKRLHERAALIPPEEGTKRHAELTREMEEMIRLVEAVKLVDVDKMQMRADLTSTAQDSHGPDAEREVVPDGRVWPEGVGIALSSNTGEVEPKDGAFGENLLKHAEHTIDGFYVVETDRRQ
;
A
#
# COMPACT_ATOMS: atom_id res chain seq x y z
N MET A 1 25.29 -39.39 -50.78
CA MET A 1 24.59 -40.27 -49.81
C MET A 1 25.54 -40.43 -48.64
N LEU A 2 25.33 -39.91 -47.42
CA LEU A 2 24.20 -40.06 -46.53
C LEU A 2 24.14 -38.84 -45.58
N SER A 3 22.94 -38.30 -45.38
CA SER A 3 22.66 -37.23 -44.40
C SER A 3 22.17 -37.89 -43.11
N THR A 4 22.75 -37.56 -41.96
CA THR A 4 22.33 -38.09 -40.66
C THR A 4 21.77 -36.96 -39.80
N ILE A 5 20.46 -36.99 -39.57
CA ILE A 5 19.70 -36.02 -38.78
C ILE A 5 19.60 -36.54 -37.34
N ILE A 6 20.28 -35.89 -36.40
CA ILE A 6 20.19 -36.20 -34.97
C ILE A 6 19.05 -35.37 -34.37
N HIS A 7 17.92 -36.02 -34.08
CA HIS A 7 16.81 -35.42 -33.33
C HIS A 7 17.12 -35.45 -31.82
N GLY A 8 17.59 -34.33 -31.28
CA GLY A 8 17.74 -34.11 -29.84
C GLY A 8 16.39 -33.83 -29.17
N ARG A 9 15.88 -34.80 -28.41
CA ARG A 9 14.64 -34.71 -27.64
C ARG A 9 14.90 -33.96 -26.32
N LEU A 10 14.60 -32.66 -26.28
CA LEU A 10 14.64 -31.85 -25.05
C LEU A 10 13.58 -32.32 -24.05
N LYS A 11 14.02 -32.87 -22.91
CA LYS A 11 13.15 -33.23 -21.79
C LYS A 11 12.76 -31.95 -21.04
N SER A 12 11.47 -31.63 -21.08
CA SER A 12 10.87 -30.55 -20.30
C SER A 12 10.92 -30.89 -18.81
N ILE A 13 11.78 -30.20 -18.06
CA ILE A 13 11.82 -30.26 -16.59
C ILE A 13 10.83 -29.20 -16.09
N ARG A 14 9.67 -29.64 -15.61
CA ARG A 14 8.74 -28.76 -14.91
C ARG A 14 9.21 -28.61 -13.46
N PRO A 15 9.36 -27.38 -12.93
CA PRO A 15 9.65 -27.19 -11.51
C PRO A 15 8.41 -27.57 -10.69
N THR A 16 8.58 -28.51 -9.77
CA THR A 16 7.56 -28.89 -8.79
C THR A 16 7.40 -27.74 -7.78
N VAL A 17 6.36 -26.93 -7.96
CA VAL A 17 5.98 -25.90 -6.98
C VAL A 17 5.50 -26.60 -5.72
N LYS A 18 6.36 -26.66 -4.70
CA LYS A 18 5.98 -27.12 -3.37
C LYS A 18 5.02 -26.09 -2.80
N GLN A 19 3.74 -26.46 -2.68
CA GLN A 19 2.78 -25.64 -1.97
C GLN A 19 3.20 -25.57 -0.51
N ILE A 20 3.61 -24.39 -0.06
CA ILE A 20 3.81 -24.10 1.35
C ILE A 20 2.41 -23.99 1.93
N THR A 21 1.98 -25.01 2.66
CA THR A 21 0.73 -24.98 3.42
C THR A 21 0.97 -24.13 4.66
N TRP A 22 0.56 -22.87 4.60
CA TRP A 22 0.54 -22.01 5.78
C TRP A 22 -0.62 -22.44 6.66
N SER A 23 -0.30 -22.96 7.83
CA SER A 23 -1.26 -23.15 8.92
C SER A 23 -1.95 -21.81 9.15
N ARG A 24 -3.21 -21.71 8.70
CA ARG A 24 -4.07 -20.55 8.93
C ARG A 24 -4.03 -20.24 10.42
N PHE A 25 -3.37 -19.14 10.80
CA PHE A 25 -3.50 -18.55 12.12
C PHE A 25 -4.93 -18.00 12.20
N ASN A 26 -5.85 -18.90 12.51
CA ASN A 26 -7.25 -18.62 12.72
C ASN A 26 -7.36 -17.87 14.06
N SER A 27 -7.09 -16.57 14.03
CA SER A 27 -7.23 -15.63 15.17
C SER A 27 -8.70 -15.34 15.51
N ALA A 28 -9.56 -16.35 15.45
CA ALA A 28 -10.99 -16.23 15.72
C ALA A 28 -11.42 -16.91 17.02
N ASN A 29 -10.49 -17.44 17.82
CA ASN A 29 -10.80 -17.96 19.14
C ASN A 29 -10.25 -16.99 20.20
N ARG A 30 -11.04 -15.98 20.55
CA ARG A 30 -10.83 -15.18 21.77
C ARG A 30 -11.06 -16.08 22.98
N ARG A 31 -10.10 -16.98 23.24
CA ARG A 31 -10.03 -17.64 24.55
C ARG A 31 -9.88 -16.52 25.57
N SER A 32 -10.78 -16.45 26.55
CA SER A 32 -10.63 -15.54 27.67
C SER A 32 -9.24 -15.78 28.27
N ILE A 33 -8.35 -14.82 28.09
CA ILE A 33 -6.98 -14.90 28.63
C ILE A 33 -7.15 -14.86 30.14
N GLU A 34 -6.75 -15.93 30.82
CA GLU A 34 -6.68 -15.93 32.27
C GLU A 34 -5.71 -14.82 32.69
N VAL A 35 -6.25 -13.86 33.43
CA VAL A 35 -5.51 -12.71 33.95
C VAL A 35 -5.50 -12.79 35.47
N ASP A 36 -4.37 -12.45 36.07
CA ASP A 36 -4.25 -12.34 37.53
C ASP A 36 -5.12 -11.15 38.05
N LYS A 37 -5.24 -11.02 39.37
CA LYS A 37 -5.88 -9.89 40.08
C LYS A 37 -5.38 -8.52 39.61
N SER A 38 -4.19 -8.45 39.02
CA SER A 38 -3.57 -7.23 38.46
C SER A 38 -3.81 -7.03 36.95
N GLY A 39 -4.59 -7.91 36.29
CA GLY A 39 -4.86 -7.83 34.85
C GLY A 39 -3.75 -8.35 33.93
N ILE A 40 -2.71 -8.98 34.50
CA ILE A 40 -1.57 -9.53 33.73
C ILE A 40 -1.90 -10.97 33.32
N PRO A 41 -1.66 -11.37 32.06
CA PRO A 41 -1.87 -12.75 31.60
C PRO A 41 -1.06 -13.75 32.46
N THR A 42 -1.72 -14.79 32.98
CA THR A 42 -1.05 -15.87 33.74
C THR A 42 -0.34 -16.86 32.82
N ASN A 43 -0.76 -16.94 31.56
CA ASN A 43 -0.13 -17.73 30.51
C ASN A 43 0.79 -16.84 29.66
N PRO A 44 1.89 -17.39 29.11
CA PRO A 44 2.77 -16.64 28.23
C PRO A 44 1.97 -16.15 27.01
N SER A 45 1.86 -14.83 26.86
CA SER A 45 1.34 -14.22 25.65
C SER A 45 2.43 -14.21 24.58
N TRP A 46 2.00 -14.31 23.33
CA TRP A 46 2.91 -14.22 22.19
C TRP A 46 3.47 -12.79 22.13
N SER A 47 4.78 -12.67 21.90
CA SER A 47 5.39 -11.38 21.61
C SER A 47 4.88 -10.89 20.25
N VAL A 48 4.55 -9.60 20.15
CA VAL A 48 4.23 -8.96 18.86
C VAL A 48 5.41 -9.14 17.89
N HIS A 49 6.64 -9.12 18.38
CA HIS A 49 7.82 -9.35 17.56
C HIS A 49 7.86 -10.77 16.99
N ASP A 50 7.50 -11.78 17.78
CA ASP A 50 7.45 -13.19 17.32
C ASP A 50 6.34 -13.39 16.28
N LEU A 51 5.19 -12.72 16.48
CA LEU A 51 4.10 -12.73 15.52
C LEU A 51 4.55 -12.09 14.19
N LEU A 52 5.15 -10.90 14.25
CA LEU A 52 5.62 -10.20 13.05
C LEU A 52 6.75 -10.97 12.36
N SER A 53 7.63 -11.63 13.13
CA SER A 53 8.72 -12.45 12.62
C SER A 53 8.27 -13.79 12.01
N SER A 54 7.01 -14.20 12.20
CA SER A 54 6.42 -15.38 11.57
C SER A 54 5.95 -15.17 10.13
N TYR A 55 5.70 -13.91 9.71
CA TYR A 55 5.23 -13.61 8.35
C TYR A 55 6.32 -13.88 7.30
N PRO A 56 5.96 -14.24 6.06
CA PRO A 56 6.96 -14.49 5.04
C PRO A 56 7.74 -13.21 4.75
N ARG A 57 9.03 -13.34 4.41
CA ARG A 57 9.79 -12.21 3.91
C ARG A 57 9.48 -12.04 2.42
N PRO A 58 8.80 -10.96 2.00
CA PRO A 58 8.60 -10.71 0.58
C PRO A 58 9.96 -10.47 -0.07
N THR A 59 10.13 -10.89 -1.32
CA THR A 59 11.36 -10.65 -2.09
C THR A 59 11.09 -9.55 -3.10
N LEU A 60 11.87 -8.48 -3.05
CA LEU A 60 11.72 -7.35 -3.98
C LEU A 60 12.76 -7.46 -5.10
N PRO A 61 12.35 -7.67 -6.38
CA PRO A 61 13.30 -7.66 -7.50
C PRO A 61 13.98 -6.29 -7.64
N ALA A 62 15.27 -6.27 -7.94
CA ALA A 62 16.02 -5.02 -8.14
C ALA A 62 15.40 -4.11 -9.22
N ALA A 63 14.89 -4.71 -10.31
CA ALA A 63 14.17 -3.99 -11.35
C ALA A 63 12.91 -3.27 -10.83
N THR A 64 12.20 -3.85 -9.85
CA THR A 64 11.05 -3.22 -9.21
C THR A 64 11.48 -2.06 -8.32
N LEU A 65 12.57 -2.21 -7.55
CA LEU A 65 13.11 -1.13 -6.72
C LEU A 65 13.54 0.06 -7.57
N LYS A 66 14.23 -0.20 -8.69
CA LYS A 66 14.59 0.83 -9.68
C LYS A 66 13.36 1.55 -10.23
N ARG A 67 12.34 0.80 -10.68
CA ARG A 67 11.07 1.35 -11.18
C ARG A 67 10.36 2.20 -10.13
N LEU A 68 10.45 1.83 -8.85
CA LEU A 68 9.86 2.60 -7.75
C LEU A 68 10.58 3.93 -7.54
N HIS A 69 11.91 3.94 -7.61
CA HIS A 69 12.70 5.18 -7.53
C HIS A 69 12.39 6.12 -8.70
N GLU A 70 12.32 5.59 -9.92
CA GLU A 70 11.93 6.36 -11.11
C GLU A 70 10.56 7.02 -10.94
N ARG A 71 9.57 6.27 -10.42
CA ARG A 71 8.22 6.79 -10.15
C ARG A 71 8.18 7.82 -9.04
N ALA A 72 9.08 7.72 -8.07
CA ALA A 72 9.23 8.68 -7.00
C ALA A 72 10.09 9.89 -7.39
N ALA A 73 10.55 9.97 -8.65
CA ALA A 73 11.54 10.95 -9.13
C ALA A 73 12.82 10.98 -8.26
N LEU A 74 13.22 9.82 -7.75
CA LEU A 74 14.44 9.62 -6.96
C LEU A 74 15.53 8.97 -7.82
N ILE A 75 16.78 9.27 -7.49
CA ILE A 75 17.94 8.62 -8.10
C ILE A 75 18.16 7.26 -7.41
N PRO A 76 18.08 6.12 -8.12
CA PRO A 76 18.29 4.81 -7.53
C PRO A 76 19.76 4.60 -7.12
N PRO A 77 20.04 3.93 -6.00
CA PRO A 77 21.41 3.52 -5.67
C PRO A 77 21.90 2.47 -6.67
N GLU A 78 23.20 2.46 -6.94
CA GLU A 78 23.82 1.48 -7.85
C GLU A 78 23.59 0.03 -7.38
N GLU A 79 23.24 -0.84 -8.31
CA GLU A 79 22.99 -2.26 -8.04
C GLU A 79 24.26 -2.94 -7.52
N GLY A 80 24.12 -3.76 -6.48
CA GLY A 80 25.25 -4.44 -5.84
C GLY A 80 25.98 -3.62 -4.77
N THR A 81 25.64 -2.34 -4.58
CA THR A 81 26.17 -1.56 -3.46
C THR A 81 25.58 -1.99 -2.11
N LYS A 82 26.32 -1.77 -1.02
CA LYS A 82 25.81 -2.00 0.35
C LYS A 82 24.52 -1.22 0.62
N ARG A 83 24.47 0.03 0.13
CA ARG A 83 23.30 0.91 0.25
C ARG A 83 22.08 0.33 -0.47
N HIS A 84 22.25 -0.22 -1.66
CA HIS A 84 21.17 -0.90 -2.37
C HIS A 84 20.63 -2.11 -1.58
N ALA A 85 21.53 -2.93 -1.02
CA ALA A 85 21.14 -4.09 -0.21
C ALA A 85 20.40 -3.69 1.09
N GLU A 86 20.88 -2.66 1.79
CA GLU A 86 20.22 -2.10 2.98
C GLU A 86 18.82 -1.58 2.66
N LEU A 87 18.68 -0.78 1.60
CA LEU A 87 17.38 -0.24 1.18
C LEU A 87 16.40 -1.34 0.73
N THR A 88 16.89 -2.33 0.01
CA THR A 88 16.07 -3.50 -0.39
C THR A 88 15.54 -4.21 0.85
N ARG A 89 16.41 -4.43 1.85
CA ARG A 89 16.06 -5.09 3.11
C ARG A 89 14.98 -4.31 3.88
N GLU A 90 15.13 -3.00 3.98
CA GLU A 90 14.16 -2.11 4.64
C GLU A 90 12.82 -2.09 3.90
N MET A 91 12.84 -2.08 2.58
CA MET A 91 11.61 -2.11 1.78
C MET A 91 10.86 -3.43 1.91
N GLU A 92 11.57 -4.55 1.91
CA GLU A 92 10.97 -5.87 2.18
C GLU A 92 10.36 -5.94 3.58
N GLU A 93 11.00 -5.33 4.58
CA GLU A 93 10.48 -5.26 5.94
C GLU A 93 9.20 -4.42 6.03
N MET A 94 9.14 -3.28 5.33
CA MET A 94 7.92 -2.48 5.24
C MET A 94 6.79 -3.23 4.52
N ILE A 95 7.09 -3.89 3.40
CA ILE A 95 6.09 -4.68 2.65
C ILE A 95 5.53 -5.79 3.54
N ARG A 96 6.39 -6.47 4.31
CA ARG A 96 5.97 -7.53 5.24
C ARG A 96 4.93 -7.04 6.25
N LEU A 97 5.11 -5.85 6.81
CA LEU A 97 4.17 -5.26 7.75
C LEU A 97 2.82 -4.97 7.09
N VAL A 98 2.83 -4.44 5.87
CA VAL A 98 1.60 -4.15 5.11
C VAL A 98 0.89 -5.43 4.67
N GLU A 99 1.63 -6.48 4.32
CA GLU A 99 1.06 -7.78 3.98
C GLU A 99 0.39 -8.46 5.18
N ALA A 100 0.90 -8.25 6.39
CA ALA A 100 0.25 -8.75 7.61
C ALA A 100 -1.16 -8.14 7.80
N VAL A 101 -1.37 -6.88 7.40
CA VAL A 101 -2.69 -6.23 7.45
C VAL A 101 -3.69 -6.90 6.51
N LYS A 102 -3.22 -7.43 5.37
CA LYS A 102 -4.09 -8.14 4.41
C LYS A 102 -4.66 -9.44 4.96
N LEU A 103 -4.07 -10.00 6.01
CA LEU A 103 -4.56 -11.22 6.66
C LEU A 103 -5.67 -10.94 7.69
N VAL A 104 -5.95 -9.67 7.97
CA VAL A 104 -7.06 -9.28 8.85
C VAL A 104 -8.37 -9.45 8.09
N ASP A 105 -9.27 -10.23 8.69
CA ASP A 105 -10.63 -10.45 8.19
C ASP A 105 -11.47 -9.18 8.44
N VAL A 106 -11.58 -8.34 7.42
CA VAL A 106 -12.34 -7.08 7.45
C VAL A 106 -13.84 -7.30 7.25
N ASP A 107 -14.25 -8.41 6.63
CA ASP A 107 -15.65 -8.71 6.33
C ASP A 107 -16.48 -8.86 7.62
N LYS A 108 -15.87 -9.44 8.66
CA LYS A 108 -16.47 -9.54 10.00
C LYS A 108 -16.63 -8.20 10.71
N MET A 109 -15.85 -7.18 10.33
CA MET A 109 -15.95 -5.84 10.93
C MET A 109 -17.06 -5.02 10.27
N GLN A 110 -17.23 -5.17 8.96
CA GLN A 110 -18.27 -4.47 8.17
C GLN A 110 -19.68 -4.77 8.70
N MET A 111 -19.98 -6.04 9.00
CA MET A 111 -21.31 -6.45 9.50
C MET A 111 -21.71 -5.84 10.85
N ARG A 112 -20.75 -5.27 11.60
CA ARG A 112 -21.04 -4.59 12.87
C ARG A 112 -21.49 -3.14 12.67
N ALA A 113 -21.13 -2.52 11.54
CA ALA A 113 -21.50 -1.15 11.19
C ALA A 113 -22.90 -1.06 10.57
N ASP A 114 -23.31 -2.08 9.81
CA ASP A 114 -24.64 -2.14 9.17
C ASP A 114 -25.80 -2.32 10.17
N LEU A 115 -25.52 -2.78 11.40
CA LEU A 115 -26.51 -2.86 12.47
C LEU A 115 -26.82 -1.49 13.11
N THR A 116 -26.05 -0.44 12.80
CA THR A 116 -26.25 0.92 13.34
C THR A 116 -26.77 1.92 12.31
N SER A 117 -26.78 1.60 11.01
CA SER A 117 -27.37 2.43 9.95
C SER A 117 -28.87 2.16 9.76
N THR A 118 -29.64 2.24 10.86
CA THR A 118 -31.12 2.29 10.77
C THR A 118 -31.56 3.74 10.56
N ALA A 119 -31.41 4.24 9.34
CA ALA A 119 -32.15 5.37 8.80
C ALA A 119 -32.32 5.08 7.30
N GLN A 120 -33.31 4.27 6.95
CA GLN A 120 -34.59 4.77 6.47
C GLN A 120 -34.42 5.72 5.28
N ASP A 121 -33.91 5.20 4.16
CA ASP A 121 -34.31 5.68 2.83
C ASP A 121 -34.37 4.49 1.85
N SER A 122 -35.61 4.17 1.48
CA SER A 122 -36.01 3.08 0.58
C SER A 122 -35.55 3.30 -0.85
N HIS A 123 -34.62 2.49 -1.35
CA HIS A 123 -34.36 2.34 -2.78
C HIS A 123 -33.92 0.91 -3.16
N GLY A 124 -34.86 0.17 -3.79
CA GLY A 124 -34.63 -0.88 -4.80
C GLY A 124 -33.99 -2.21 -4.35
N PRO A 125 -34.66 -3.37 -4.53
CA PRO A 125 -34.19 -4.67 -4.01
C PRO A 125 -33.04 -5.37 -4.79
N ASP A 126 -32.54 -4.84 -5.91
CA ASP A 126 -31.74 -5.66 -6.85
C ASP A 126 -30.33 -5.13 -7.18
N ALA A 127 -29.69 -4.37 -6.28
CA ALA A 127 -28.29 -3.99 -6.48
C ALA A 127 -27.43 -4.50 -5.32
N GLU A 128 -26.71 -5.61 -5.56
CA GLU A 128 -25.50 -5.97 -4.82
C GLU A 128 -24.48 -4.83 -4.97
N ARG A 129 -24.67 -3.74 -4.23
CA ARG A 129 -23.73 -2.63 -4.21
C ARG A 129 -22.55 -3.08 -3.35
N GLU A 130 -21.48 -3.48 -4.01
CA GLU A 130 -20.15 -3.52 -3.41
C GLU A 130 -19.90 -2.17 -2.76
N VAL A 131 -20.01 -2.11 -1.43
CA VAL A 131 -19.88 -0.88 -0.65
C VAL A 131 -18.42 -0.47 -0.73
N VAL A 132 -18.10 0.42 -1.67
CA VAL A 132 -16.76 1.01 -1.76
C VAL A 132 -16.49 1.70 -0.44
N PRO A 133 -15.48 1.28 0.34
CA PRO A 133 -15.16 1.94 1.60
C PRO A 133 -14.76 3.38 1.27
N ASP A 134 -15.56 4.34 1.76
CA ASP A 134 -15.27 5.75 1.55
C ASP A 134 -13.98 6.08 2.32
N GLY A 135 -12.93 6.49 1.60
CA GLY A 135 -11.67 6.93 2.19
C GLY A 135 -11.80 8.26 2.96
N ARG A 136 -13.00 8.85 2.98
CA ARG A 136 -13.35 10.03 3.74
C ARG A 136 -13.45 9.71 5.23
N VAL A 137 -12.42 10.13 5.97
CA VAL A 137 -12.46 10.22 7.44
C VAL A 137 -13.13 11.54 7.84
N TRP A 138 -14.38 11.74 7.43
CA TRP A 138 -15.18 12.89 7.84
C TRP A 138 -16.24 12.43 8.85
N PRO A 139 -16.51 13.19 9.92
CA PRO A 139 -17.66 12.92 10.76
C PRO A 139 -18.94 12.92 9.92
N GLU A 140 -19.89 12.04 10.25
CA GLU A 140 -21.18 12.00 9.57
C GLU A 140 -21.84 13.40 9.59
N GLY A 141 -22.31 13.85 8.42
CA GLY A 141 -22.89 15.19 8.26
C GLY A 141 -21.88 16.34 8.09
N VAL A 142 -20.57 16.06 8.11
CA VAL A 142 -19.52 17.06 7.85
C VAL A 142 -18.96 16.86 6.45
N GLY A 143 -19.47 17.63 5.49
CA GLY A 143 -18.88 17.72 4.15
C GLY A 143 -17.89 18.87 4.03
N ILE A 144 -17.00 18.79 3.04
CA ILE A 144 -16.37 20.00 2.51
C ILE A 144 -17.51 20.83 1.92
N ALA A 145 -17.76 22.01 2.48
CA ALA A 145 -18.66 22.97 1.86
C ALA A 145 -18.05 23.33 0.50
N LEU A 146 -18.56 22.68 -0.56
CA LEU A 146 -18.27 23.09 -1.92
C LEU A 146 -18.91 24.47 -2.05
N SER A 147 -18.11 25.52 -1.94
CA SER A 147 -18.55 26.88 -2.20
C SER A 147 -19.18 26.87 -3.60
N SER A 148 -20.50 26.99 -3.65
CA SER A 148 -21.26 27.07 -4.89
C SER A 148 -20.68 28.22 -5.69
N ASN A 149 -20.33 27.90 -6.93
CA ASN A 149 -19.41 28.62 -7.80
C ASN A 149 -19.95 29.96 -8.34
N THR A 150 -20.64 30.75 -7.52
CA THR A 150 -21.42 31.92 -7.96
C THR A 150 -21.19 33.18 -7.12
N GLY A 151 -20.03 33.30 -6.49
CA GLY A 151 -19.54 34.59 -5.99
C GLY A 151 -18.10 34.72 -6.41
N GLU A 152 -17.73 35.83 -7.04
CA GLU A 152 -16.35 36.26 -7.23
C GLU A 152 -15.64 36.21 -5.87
N VAL A 153 -14.99 35.07 -5.57
CA VAL A 153 -14.07 34.98 -4.45
C VAL A 153 -12.82 35.69 -4.93
N GLU A 154 -12.83 37.02 -4.82
CA GLU A 154 -11.61 37.83 -4.79
C GLU A 154 -10.68 37.15 -3.78
N PRO A 155 -9.55 36.55 -4.22
CA PRO A 155 -8.65 35.84 -3.33
C PRO A 155 -8.04 36.87 -2.38
N LYS A 156 -8.62 36.98 -1.17
CA LYS A 156 -8.29 38.04 -0.22
C LYS A 156 -6.81 38.11 0.16
N ASP A 157 -6.05 37.03 -0.05
CA ASP A 157 -4.61 36.95 0.20
C ASP A 157 -3.86 36.11 -0.87
N GLY A 158 -4.40 36.01 -2.09
CA GLY A 158 -3.74 35.26 -3.16
C GLY A 158 -2.45 35.95 -3.60
N ALA A 159 -1.31 35.27 -3.54
CA ALA A 159 -0.12 35.76 -4.23
C ALA A 159 -0.39 35.73 -5.74
N PHE A 160 -0.39 36.90 -6.40
CA PHE A 160 -0.57 37.02 -7.84
C PHE A 160 0.72 37.44 -8.54
N GLY A 161 0.84 37.07 -9.81
CA GLY A 161 1.91 37.51 -10.71
C GLY A 161 3.30 37.12 -10.21
N GLU A 162 4.25 38.06 -10.26
CA GLU A 162 5.65 37.85 -9.86
C GLU A 162 5.82 37.40 -8.40
N ASN A 163 4.84 37.65 -7.53
CA ASN A 163 4.90 37.17 -6.15
C ASN A 163 4.93 35.64 -6.05
N LEU A 164 4.39 34.93 -7.04
CA LEU A 164 4.47 33.46 -7.12
C LEU A 164 5.90 32.99 -7.35
N LEU A 165 6.72 33.81 -8.01
CA LEU A 165 8.09 33.47 -8.40
C LEU A 165 9.11 33.69 -7.28
N LYS A 166 8.72 34.30 -6.15
CA LYS A 166 9.62 34.66 -5.04
C LYS A 166 10.34 33.46 -4.42
N HIS A 167 9.77 32.27 -4.53
CA HIS A 167 10.32 31.04 -3.97
C HIS A 167 10.90 30.09 -5.04
N ALA A 168 10.93 30.53 -6.30
CA ALA A 168 11.55 29.77 -7.37
C ALA A 168 13.06 29.83 -7.24
N GLU A 169 13.73 28.69 -7.39
CA GLU A 169 15.19 28.62 -7.44
C GLU A 169 15.75 29.33 -8.68
N HIS A 170 15.05 29.17 -9.82
CA HIS A 170 15.41 29.78 -11.10
C HIS A 170 14.17 30.29 -11.85
N THR A 171 14.28 31.52 -12.37
CA THR A 171 13.27 32.13 -13.24
C THR A 171 13.94 32.88 -14.39
N ILE A 172 13.32 32.83 -15.56
CA ILE A 172 13.73 33.58 -16.76
C ILE A 172 12.46 34.13 -17.40
N ASP A 173 12.44 35.42 -17.71
CA ASP A 173 11.34 36.13 -18.38
C ASP A 173 9.95 35.90 -17.78
N GLY A 174 9.86 35.78 -16.44
CA GLY A 174 8.60 35.56 -15.73
C GLY A 174 8.10 34.11 -15.72
N PHE A 175 8.93 33.15 -16.11
CA PHE A 175 8.61 31.71 -16.09
C PHE A 175 9.54 30.94 -15.16
N TYR A 176 9.03 29.85 -14.59
CA TYR A 176 9.85 28.85 -13.89
C TYR A 176 10.73 28.13 -14.90
N VAL A 177 12.02 28.01 -14.58
CA VAL A 177 12.98 27.30 -15.42
C VAL A 177 13.34 26.00 -14.75
N VAL A 178 13.16 24.91 -15.48
CA VAL A 178 13.57 23.57 -15.07
C VAL A 178 14.59 23.07 -16.07
N GLU A 179 15.73 22.60 -15.58
CA GLU A 179 16.72 21.93 -16.43
C GLU A 179 16.09 20.66 -17.00
N THR A 180 15.94 20.62 -18.33
CA THR A 180 15.49 19.40 -19.01
C THR A 180 16.73 18.66 -19.48
N ASP A 181 17.02 17.50 -18.88
CA ASP A 181 18.09 16.65 -19.36
C ASP A 181 17.66 16.04 -20.72
N ARG A 182 18.09 16.67 -21.82
CA ARG A 182 17.74 16.29 -23.19
C ARG A 182 18.57 15.11 -23.72
N ARG A 183 19.20 14.33 -22.85
CA ARG A 183 19.98 13.15 -23.26
C ARG A 183 19.02 12.02 -23.66
N GLN A 184 18.81 11.90 -24.97
CA GLN A 184 18.20 10.75 -25.65
C GLN A 184 19.17 9.56 -25.67
#